data_AF-A0A6M0SGK9-F1
#
_entry.id   AF-A0A6M0SGK9-F1
#
_cell.length_a   1.000
_cell.length_b   1.000
_cell.length_c   1.000
_cell.angle_alpha   90.00
_cell.angle_beta   90.00
_cell.angle_gamma   90.00
#
_symmetry.space_group_name_H-M   'P 1'
#
loop_
_entity.id
_entity.type
_entity.pdbx_description
1 polymer ?
#
loop_
_entity_poly.entity_id
_entity_poly.type
_entity_poly.pdbx_seq_one_letter_code
_entity_poly.pdbx_strand_id
1 'polypeptide(L)'
;MISKENNSSYSISINTSPAVDFCIWVLEIDGLNVAPFDKHSDGNGSLRETGMTCHSWQSWLNEIVVLRDPRLSWQVPSLQTEINKKVATDMEMIPRILEMNPNISPSSISVQSLEARHRKLLEWQESQHQIALNSIPQLLGRSNLPERPSNPVEYWRHDVDVKLLLEKLWLEYNSRIFFERRETCRLVERVLQESGNALQNALQPYLSSLPVLNFNIVNYVEPVEYIVPPISALIGDKPSSNNNDDLLQRIVYLARNLAEFQPS
;
A
#
# COMPACT_ATOMS: atom_id res chain seq x y z
N MET A 1 9.71 -0.52 -4.18
CA MET A 1 9.09 0.47 -3.26
C MET A 1 9.96 1.70 -3.33
N ILE A 2 9.45 2.80 -3.90
CA ILE A 2 10.17 4.07 -3.92
C ILE A 2 9.52 4.93 -2.84
N SER A 3 10.13 4.95 -1.66
CA SER A 3 9.72 5.82 -0.56
C SER A 3 10.69 6.99 -0.50
N LYS A 4 10.20 8.22 -0.72
CA LYS A 4 10.97 9.42 -0.42
C LYS A 4 10.77 9.75 1.05
N GLU A 5 11.69 9.31 1.91
CA GLU A 5 11.72 9.68 3.32
C GLU A 5 12.14 11.16 3.44
N ASN A 6 11.16 12.05 3.44
CA ASN A 6 11.37 13.39 3.98
C ASN A 6 11.22 13.29 5.51
N ASN A 7 11.90 14.13 6.28
CA ASN A 7 11.78 14.28 7.74
C ASN A 7 10.35 14.63 8.24
N SER A 8 9.34 14.52 7.38
CA SER A 8 7.93 14.74 7.61
C SER A 8 7.24 13.44 8.05
N SER A 9 6.27 13.56 8.95
CA SER A 9 5.46 12.49 9.54
C SER A 9 4.50 11.76 8.57
N TYR A 10 4.74 11.86 7.26
CA TYR A 10 3.90 11.28 6.23
C TYR A 10 4.76 10.56 5.19
N SER A 11 4.21 9.49 4.60
CA SER A 11 4.82 8.84 3.45
C SER A 11 3.77 8.49 2.40
N ILE A 12 4.15 8.61 1.14
CA ILE A 12 3.34 8.15 0.01
C ILE A 12 4.06 6.96 -0.59
N SER A 13 3.37 5.83 -0.66
CA SER A 13 3.84 4.63 -1.31
C SER A 13 3.05 4.45 -2.60
N ILE A 14 3.72 4.58 -3.74
CA ILE A 14 3.18 4.16 -5.03
C ILE A 14 3.95 2.91 -5.43
N ASN A 15 3.25 1.80 -5.66
CA ASN A 15 3.87 0.53 -5.96
C ASN A 15 3.03 -0.33 -6.91
N THR A 16 3.69 -1.34 -7.45
CA THR A 16 3.06 -2.49 -8.13
C THR A 16 3.20 -3.70 -7.22
N SER A 17 2.17 -4.53 -7.14
CA SER A 17 2.19 -5.72 -6.29
C SER A 17 1.78 -6.93 -7.11
N PRO A 18 2.66 -7.93 -7.32
CA PRO A 18 2.31 -9.09 -8.14
C PRO A 18 1.14 -9.89 -7.57
N ALA A 19 0.94 -9.84 -6.25
CA ALA A 19 -0.21 -10.47 -5.61
C ALA A 19 -1.52 -9.74 -5.91
N VAL A 20 -1.51 -8.41 -5.92
CA VAL A 20 -2.69 -7.59 -6.25
C VAL A 20 -2.97 -7.66 -7.75
N ASP A 21 -1.93 -7.50 -8.56
CA ASP A 21 -1.95 -7.68 -10.01
C ASP A 21 -2.56 -9.04 -10.38
N PHE A 22 -2.20 -10.11 -9.66
CA PHE A 22 -2.79 -11.44 -9.88
C PHE A 22 -4.27 -11.51 -9.54
N CYS A 23 -4.72 -10.90 -8.45
CA CYS A 23 -6.15 -10.85 -8.13
C CYS A 23 -6.96 -10.18 -9.26
N ILE A 24 -6.41 -9.14 -9.88
CA ILE A 24 -7.00 -8.45 -11.05
C ILE A 24 -6.92 -9.33 -12.29
N TRP A 25 -5.78 -9.95 -12.57
CA TRP A 25 -5.63 -10.85 -13.71
C TRP A 25 -6.60 -12.05 -13.66
N VAL A 26 -6.84 -12.59 -12.46
CA VAL A 26 -7.84 -13.64 -12.21
C VAL A 26 -9.24 -13.21 -12.64
N LEU A 27 -9.63 -11.94 -12.40
CA LEU A 27 -10.91 -11.41 -12.90
C LEU A 27 -10.97 -11.48 -14.42
N GLU A 28 -9.93 -11.04 -15.10
CA GLU A 28 -9.90 -10.97 -16.57
C GLU A 28 -9.93 -12.36 -17.23
N ILE A 29 -9.23 -13.33 -16.65
CA ILE A 29 -9.19 -14.71 -17.16
C ILE A 29 -10.53 -15.42 -16.96
N ASP A 30 -11.15 -15.24 -15.80
CA ASP A 30 -12.46 -15.84 -15.53
C ASP A 30 -13.59 -15.06 -16.21
N GLY A 31 -13.43 -13.73 -16.35
CA GLY A 31 -14.44 -12.77 -16.79
C GLY A 31 -15.50 -12.47 -15.73
N LEU A 32 -15.15 -12.59 -14.45
CA LEU A 32 -16.08 -12.33 -13.35
C LEU A 32 -16.33 -10.83 -13.29
N ASN A 33 -17.56 -10.38 -13.53
CA ASN A 33 -17.85 -8.94 -13.53
C ASN A 33 -18.01 -8.42 -12.09
N VAL A 34 -16.99 -7.72 -11.58
CA VAL A 34 -17.01 -7.12 -10.23
C VAL A 34 -16.73 -5.63 -10.33
N ALA A 35 -17.72 -4.78 -10.03
CA ALA A 35 -17.50 -3.34 -10.00
C ALA A 35 -16.41 -2.95 -8.98
N PRO A 36 -15.52 -1.99 -9.28
CA PRO A 36 -15.43 -1.20 -10.53
C PRO A 36 -14.62 -1.87 -11.66
N PHE A 37 -14.16 -3.10 -11.49
CA PHE A 37 -13.41 -3.90 -12.47
C PHE A 37 -14.34 -4.74 -13.36
N ASP A 38 -15.37 -4.14 -13.96
CA ASP A 38 -16.38 -4.82 -14.77
C ASP A 38 -16.23 -4.58 -16.29
N LYS A 39 -15.11 -4.01 -16.73
CA LYS A 39 -14.86 -3.58 -18.12
C LYS A 39 -13.83 -4.45 -18.83
N HIS A 40 -13.95 -5.76 -18.70
CA HIS A 40 -13.12 -6.76 -19.39
C HIS A 40 -13.97 -7.78 -20.16
N SER A 41 -13.35 -8.62 -20.99
CA SER A 41 -14.04 -9.71 -21.71
C SER A 41 -14.60 -10.78 -20.75
N ASP A 42 -15.55 -11.60 -21.23
CA ASP A 42 -16.26 -12.64 -20.45
C ASP A 42 -15.41 -13.81 -19.94
N GLY A 43 -14.12 -13.85 -20.30
CA GLY A 43 -13.17 -14.86 -19.83
C GLY A 43 -13.61 -16.29 -20.12
N ASN A 44 -13.18 -17.25 -19.29
CA ASN A 44 -13.51 -18.67 -19.44
C ASN A 44 -14.55 -19.18 -18.42
N GLY A 45 -14.92 -18.39 -17.41
CA GLY A 45 -15.91 -18.74 -16.38
C GLY A 45 -15.54 -19.90 -15.45
N SER A 46 -14.34 -20.44 -15.52
CA SER A 46 -13.95 -21.66 -14.79
C SER A 46 -13.98 -21.50 -13.26
N LEU A 47 -13.61 -20.34 -12.72
CA LEU A 47 -13.70 -20.06 -11.29
C LEU A 47 -15.14 -19.84 -10.85
N ARG A 48 -15.97 -19.17 -11.67
CA ARG A 48 -17.42 -19.02 -11.41
C ARG A 48 -18.12 -20.38 -11.32
N GLU A 49 -17.86 -21.26 -12.28
CA GLU A 49 -18.42 -22.62 -12.29
C GLU A 49 -17.98 -23.43 -11.06
N THR A 50 -16.79 -23.15 -10.53
CA THR A 50 -16.24 -23.77 -9.32
C THR A 50 -16.74 -23.09 -8.02
N GLY A 51 -17.54 -22.02 -8.11
CA GLY A 51 -18.15 -21.37 -6.95
C GLY A 51 -17.49 -20.08 -6.48
N MET A 52 -16.55 -19.51 -7.24
CA MET A 52 -16.08 -18.14 -6.98
C MET A 52 -17.22 -17.15 -7.27
N THR A 53 -17.49 -16.27 -6.31
CA THR A 53 -18.51 -15.21 -6.42
C THR A 53 -17.84 -13.85 -6.45
N CYS A 54 -18.53 -12.82 -6.95
CA CYS A 54 -18.04 -11.43 -6.89
C CYS A 54 -17.65 -11.03 -5.47
N HIS A 55 -18.47 -11.41 -4.48
CA HIS A 55 -18.23 -11.09 -3.07
C HIS A 55 -17.00 -11.78 -2.50
N SER A 56 -16.83 -13.10 -2.74
CA SER A 56 -15.67 -13.83 -2.23
C SER A 56 -14.37 -13.37 -2.89
N TRP A 57 -14.40 -13.07 -4.19
CA TRP A 57 -13.26 -12.43 -4.88
C TRP A 57 -12.93 -11.06 -4.27
N GLN A 58 -13.92 -10.19 -4.08
CA GLN A 58 -13.70 -8.84 -3.55
C GLN A 58 -13.15 -8.87 -2.12
N SER A 59 -13.67 -9.77 -1.28
CA SER A 59 -13.15 -9.98 0.07
C SER A 59 -11.68 -10.42 0.03
N TRP A 60 -11.33 -11.34 -0.87
CA TRP A 60 -9.96 -11.81 -1.03
C TRP A 60 -9.03 -10.69 -1.52
N LEU A 61 -9.42 -9.91 -2.52
CA LEU A 61 -8.64 -8.75 -2.98
C LEU A 61 -8.39 -7.75 -1.83
N ASN A 62 -9.44 -7.41 -1.09
CA ASN A 62 -9.33 -6.49 0.04
C ASN A 62 -8.35 -7.02 1.09
N GLU A 63 -8.44 -8.31 1.45
CA GLU A 63 -7.50 -8.94 2.39
C GLU A 63 -6.05 -8.84 1.89
N ILE A 64 -5.79 -9.16 0.61
CA ILE A 64 -4.45 -9.07 0.01
C ILE A 64 -3.90 -7.64 0.00
N VAL A 65 -4.73 -6.66 -0.34
CA VAL A 65 -4.34 -5.23 -0.36
C VAL A 65 -4.01 -4.75 1.05
N VAL A 66 -4.85 -5.08 2.02
CA VAL A 66 -4.63 -4.61 3.39
C VAL A 66 -3.44 -5.32 4.06
N LEU A 67 -3.21 -6.62 3.80
CA LEU A 67 -2.02 -7.32 4.29
C LEU A 67 -0.69 -6.74 3.77
N ARG A 68 -0.75 -5.90 2.75
CA ARG A 68 0.40 -5.16 2.22
C ARG A 68 0.50 -3.73 2.75
N ASP A 69 -0.43 -3.31 3.59
CA ASP A 69 -0.37 -2.02 4.26
C ASP A 69 0.95 -1.93 5.05
N PRO A 70 1.83 -0.96 4.75
CA PRO A 70 3.10 -0.81 5.44
C PRO A 70 2.93 -0.61 6.95
N ARG A 71 1.78 -0.11 7.41
CA ARG A 71 1.51 0.12 8.83
C ARG A 71 1.30 -1.17 9.62
N LEU A 72 0.97 -2.29 8.96
CA LEU A 72 0.97 -3.58 9.63
C LEU A 72 2.38 -3.99 10.10
N SER A 73 3.42 -3.46 9.47
CA SER A 73 4.81 -3.63 9.92
C SER A 73 5.26 -2.62 10.99
N TRP A 74 4.39 -1.66 11.36
CA TRP A 74 4.70 -0.63 12.35
C TRP A 74 4.39 -1.05 13.79
N GLN A 75 4.24 -2.34 14.04
CA GLN A 75 4.11 -2.85 15.40
C GLN A 75 5.28 -2.33 16.23
N VAL A 76 4.97 -1.73 17.38
CA VAL A 76 5.98 -1.27 18.34
C VAL A 76 5.98 -2.22 19.54
N PRO A 77 6.87 -3.25 19.58
CA PRO A 77 6.79 -4.30 20.60
C PRO A 77 6.96 -3.75 22.03
N SER A 78 7.78 -2.71 22.18
CA SER A 78 7.95 -1.95 23.41
C SER A 78 8.28 -0.51 23.06
N LEU A 79 7.33 0.39 23.35
CA LEU A 79 7.45 1.82 23.07
C LEU A 79 8.74 2.40 23.66
N GLN A 80 9.03 2.12 24.93
CA GLN A 80 10.21 2.67 25.59
C GLN A 80 11.53 2.09 25.02
N THR A 81 11.55 0.81 24.67
CA THR A 81 12.74 0.18 24.07
C THR A 81 13.05 0.80 22.71
N GLU A 82 12.04 1.01 21.87
CA GLU A 82 12.24 1.60 20.53
C GLU A 82 12.56 3.10 20.61
N ILE A 83 11.97 3.85 21.56
CA ILE A 83 12.36 5.24 21.85
C ILE A 83 13.86 5.30 22.19
N ASN A 84 14.31 4.49 23.16
CA ASN A 84 15.71 4.49 23.62
C ASN A 84 16.66 4.19 22.46
N LYS A 85 16.31 3.22 21.61
CA LYS A 85 17.09 2.85 20.42
C LYS A 85 17.19 4.00 19.42
N LYS A 86 16.08 4.66 19.07
CA LYS A 86 16.08 5.79 18.13
C LYS A 86 16.83 7.01 18.68
N VAL A 87 16.69 7.30 19.97
CA VAL A 87 17.44 8.36 20.64
C VAL A 87 18.95 8.06 20.60
N ALA A 88 19.36 6.83 20.89
CA ALA A 88 20.77 6.44 20.79
C ALA A 88 21.32 6.61 19.37
N THR A 89 20.59 6.17 18.34
CA THR A 89 20.97 6.36 16.93
C THR A 89 21.11 7.84 16.55
N ASP A 90 20.17 8.70 16.97
CA ASP A 90 20.27 10.14 16.73
C ASP A 90 21.49 10.73 17.44
N MET A 91 21.74 10.34 18.69
CA MET A 91 22.89 10.82 19.48
C MET A 91 24.23 10.46 18.84
N GLU A 92 24.34 9.28 18.19
CA GLU A 92 25.52 8.89 17.42
C GLU A 92 25.70 9.73 16.14
N MET A 93 24.61 10.21 15.54
CA MET A 93 24.62 10.99 14.29
C MET A 93 24.80 12.50 14.49
N ILE A 94 24.44 13.04 15.66
CA ILE A 94 24.53 14.47 15.97
C ILE A 94 25.92 15.06 15.70
N PRO A 95 27.05 14.45 16.11
CA PRO A 95 28.38 15.02 15.84
C PRO A 95 28.61 15.25 14.35
N ARG A 96 28.23 14.30 13.49
CA ARG A 96 28.35 14.41 12.03
C ARG A 96 27.47 15.52 11.46
N ILE A 97 26.25 15.66 11.98
CA ILE A 97 25.32 16.73 11.55
C ILE A 97 25.86 18.11 11.91
N LEU A 98 26.45 18.26 13.09
CA LEU A 98 27.06 19.50 13.56
C LEU A 98 28.32 19.86 12.77
N GLU A 99 29.15 18.87 12.40
CA GLU A 99 30.30 19.06 11.50
C GLU A 99 29.86 19.58 10.12
N MET A 100 28.76 19.04 9.58
CA MET A 100 28.22 19.45 8.28
C MET A 100 27.47 20.79 8.35
N ASN A 101 26.99 21.20 9.53
CA ASN A 101 26.16 22.40 9.72
C ASN A 101 26.59 23.17 10.97
N PRO A 102 27.73 23.89 10.92
CA PRO A 102 28.29 24.57 12.09
C PRO A 102 27.41 25.71 12.64
N ASN A 103 26.39 26.14 11.89
CA ASN A 103 25.42 27.15 12.33
C ASN A 103 24.39 26.60 13.36
N ILE A 104 24.32 25.27 13.55
CA ILE A 104 23.41 24.66 14.52
C ILE A 104 24.09 24.63 15.89
N SER A 105 23.48 25.29 16.89
CA SER A 105 24.00 25.23 18.26
C SER A 105 23.79 23.83 18.86
N PRO A 106 24.82 23.16 19.43
CA PRO A 106 24.66 21.86 20.09
C PRO A 106 23.62 21.88 21.21
N SER A 107 23.46 23.02 21.91
CA SER A 107 22.49 23.18 23.00
C SER A 107 21.03 23.14 22.53
N SER A 108 20.77 23.27 21.23
CA SER A 108 19.42 23.17 20.65
C SER A 108 18.91 21.73 20.55
N ILE A 109 19.78 20.73 20.70
CA ILE A 109 19.45 19.31 20.58
C ILE A 109 19.58 18.67 21.96
N SER A 110 18.47 18.58 22.69
CA SER A 110 18.43 17.90 23.99
C SER A 110 17.91 16.46 23.84
N VAL A 111 18.43 15.56 24.68
CA VAL A 111 17.94 14.17 24.75
C VAL A 111 16.45 14.14 25.06
N GLN A 112 15.96 15.01 25.96
CA GLN A 112 14.54 15.10 26.28
C GLN A 112 13.69 15.50 25.06
N SER A 113 14.18 16.44 24.23
CA SER A 113 13.50 16.84 23.00
C SER A 113 13.44 15.69 21.99
N LEU A 114 14.51 14.91 21.86
CA LEU A 114 14.56 13.73 20.98
C LEU A 114 13.62 12.63 21.47
N GLU A 115 13.65 12.33 22.77
CA GLU A 115 12.74 11.36 23.40
C GLU A 115 11.27 11.74 23.20
N ALA A 116 10.90 12.99 23.47
CA ALA A 116 9.54 13.48 23.28
C ALA A 116 9.09 13.37 21.81
N ARG A 117 9.98 13.69 20.86
CA ARG A 117 9.73 13.55 19.42
C ARG A 117 9.51 12.09 19.03
N HIS A 118 10.40 11.19 19.43
CA HIS A 118 10.30 9.75 19.10
C HIS A 118 9.10 9.09 19.76
N ARG A 119 8.79 9.47 21.00
CA ARG A 119 7.59 8.99 21.71
C ARG A 119 6.33 9.33 20.93
N LYS A 120 6.15 10.61 20.57
CA LYS A 120 4.97 11.06 19.81
C LYS A 120 4.85 10.32 18.48
N LEU A 121 5.96 10.10 17.78
CA LEU A 121 5.98 9.35 16.52
C LEU A 121 5.56 7.89 16.73
N LEU A 122 6.16 7.19 17.70
CA LEU A 122 5.92 5.76 17.93
C LEU A 122 4.52 5.50 18.51
N GLU A 123 4.02 6.34 19.41
CA GLU A 123 2.62 6.28 19.90
C GLU A 123 1.64 6.44 18.74
N TRP A 124 1.93 7.39 17.84
CA TRP A 124 1.13 7.57 16.64
C TRP A 124 1.23 6.36 15.69
N GLN A 125 2.42 5.79 15.47
CA GLN A 125 2.59 4.59 14.64
C GLN A 125 1.81 3.40 15.18
N GLU A 126 1.88 3.16 16.50
CA GLU A 126 1.14 2.09 17.15
C GLU A 126 -0.38 2.31 17.05
N SER A 127 -0.85 3.55 17.24
CA SER A 127 -2.26 3.89 17.02
C SER A 127 -2.72 3.55 15.60
N GLN A 128 -1.89 3.84 14.59
CA GLN A 128 -2.19 3.51 13.19
C GLN A 128 -2.16 2.01 12.91
N HIS A 129 -1.25 1.28 13.55
CA HIS A 129 -1.22 -0.19 13.51
C HIS A 129 -2.51 -0.79 14.07
N GLN A 130 -2.98 -0.32 15.22
CA GLN A 130 -4.23 -0.78 15.83
C GLN A 130 -5.47 -0.47 14.99
N ILE A 131 -5.53 0.72 14.37
CA ILE A 131 -6.59 1.07 13.42
C ILE A 131 -6.59 0.09 12.23
N ALA A 132 -5.41 -0.22 11.68
CA ALA A 132 -5.28 -1.17 10.58
C ALA A 132 -5.77 -2.57 11.00
N LEU A 133 -5.32 -3.08 12.16
CA LEU A 133 -5.78 -4.37 12.70
C LEU A 133 -7.30 -4.43 12.88
N ASN A 134 -7.90 -3.41 13.49
CA ASN A 134 -9.34 -3.35 13.76
C ASN A 134 -10.19 -3.23 12.48
N SER A 135 -9.63 -2.63 11.43
CA SER A 135 -10.31 -2.52 10.13
C SER A 135 -10.43 -3.85 9.38
N ILE A 136 -9.79 -4.92 9.87
CA ILE A 136 -9.78 -6.23 9.22
C ILE A 136 -10.27 -7.28 10.23
N PRO A 137 -11.60 -7.42 10.41
CA PRO A 137 -12.17 -8.41 11.32
C PRO A 137 -11.65 -9.83 11.06
N GLN A 138 -11.30 -10.12 9.80
CA GLN A 138 -10.78 -11.40 9.35
C GLN A 138 -9.35 -11.71 9.83
N LEU A 139 -8.61 -10.71 10.33
CA LEU A 139 -7.29 -10.87 10.94
C LEU A 139 -7.34 -10.88 12.46
N LEU A 140 -8.47 -10.45 13.07
CA LEU A 140 -8.68 -10.56 14.51
C LEU A 140 -8.59 -12.04 14.93
N GLY A 141 -7.63 -12.36 15.80
CA GLY A 141 -7.37 -13.73 16.26
C GLY A 141 -6.16 -14.41 15.62
N ARG A 142 -5.48 -13.78 14.65
CA ARG A 142 -4.16 -14.26 14.21
C ARG A 142 -3.08 -13.79 15.18
N SER A 143 -2.50 -14.72 15.92
CA SER A 143 -1.39 -14.45 16.85
C SER A 143 -0.14 -13.92 16.13
N ASN A 144 0.01 -14.25 14.85
CA ASN A 144 1.06 -13.77 13.98
C ASN A 144 0.43 -13.33 12.66
N LEU A 145 0.52 -12.03 12.36
CA LEU A 145 0.29 -11.57 10.99
C LEU A 145 1.36 -12.23 10.11
N PRO A 146 0.99 -12.93 9.04
CA PRO A 146 1.98 -13.51 8.15
C PRO A 146 2.82 -12.40 7.52
N GLU A 147 4.09 -12.71 7.25
CA GLU A 147 4.92 -11.87 6.40
C GLU A 147 4.21 -11.63 5.06
N ARG A 148 4.42 -10.44 4.47
CA ARG A 148 3.73 -9.95 3.27
C ARG A 148 3.45 -11.09 2.28
N PRO A 149 2.19 -11.30 1.82
CA PRO A 149 1.83 -12.42 0.95
C PRO A 149 2.78 -12.55 -0.24
N SER A 150 3.59 -13.60 -0.27
CA SER A 150 4.35 -13.97 -1.46
C SER A 150 3.42 -14.66 -2.47
N ASN A 151 2.52 -15.52 -1.97
CA ASN A 151 1.49 -16.21 -2.72
C ASN A 151 0.09 -15.76 -2.24
N PRO A 152 -0.68 -15.00 -3.05
CA PRO A 152 -2.01 -14.54 -2.66
C PRO A 152 -3.01 -15.69 -2.46
N VAL A 153 -2.78 -16.86 -3.07
CA VAL A 153 -3.70 -18.01 -2.99
C VAL A 153 -3.77 -18.61 -1.59
N GLU A 154 -2.72 -18.45 -0.78
CA GLU A 154 -2.70 -18.91 0.62
C GLU A 154 -3.77 -18.24 1.49
N TYR A 155 -4.27 -17.09 1.04
CA TYR A 155 -5.26 -16.26 1.72
C TYR A 155 -6.68 -16.50 1.21
N TRP A 156 -6.87 -17.39 0.23
CA TRP A 156 -8.20 -17.84 -0.15
C TRP A 156 -8.76 -18.77 0.94
N ARG A 157 -9.87 -18.37 1.57
CA ARG A 157 -10.48 -19.09 2.71
C ARG A 157 -11.81 -19.78 2.39
N HIS A 158 -12.28 -19.67 1.15
CA HIS A 158 -13.57 -20.21 0.74
C HIS A 158 -13.40 -21.63 0.17
N ASP A 159 -14.11 -21.91 -0.91
CA ASP A 159 -14.15 -23.21 -1.56
C ASP A 159 -12.75 -23.76 -1.90
N VAL A 160 -12.52 -25.04 -1.57
CA VAL A 160 -11.23 -25.73 -1.77
C VAL A 160 -10.94 -25.94 -3.26
N ASP A 161 -11.96 -26.20 -4.07
CA ASP A 161 -11.79 -26.42 -5.50
C ASP A 161 -11.40 -25.10 -6.19
N VAL A 162 -11.99 -23.98 -5.75
CA VAL A 162 -11.55 -22.64 -6.19
C VAL A 162 -10.09 -22.39 -5.82
N LYS A 163 -9.67 -22.77 -4.61
CA LYS A 163 -8.26 -22.65 -4.19
C LYS A 163 -7.32 -23.42 -5.11
N LEU A 164 -7.64 -24.69 -5.40
CA LEU A 164 -6.83 -25.53 -6.29
C LEU A 164 -6.72 -24.94 -7.70
N LEU A 165 -7.78 -24.31 -8.20
CA LEU A 165 -7.75 -23.63 -9.49
C LEU A 165 -6.90 -22.35 -9.44
N LEU A 166 -7.03 -21.56 -8.37
CA LEU A 166 -6.18 -20.38 -8.14
C LEU A 166 -4.70 -20.75 -8.04
N GLU A 167 -4.33 -21.88 -7.43
CA GLU A 167 -2.93 -22.34 -7.36
C GLU A 167 -2.36 -22.60 -8.76
N LYS A 168 -3.13 -23.24 -9.65
CA LYS A 168 -2.73 -23.45 -11.04
C LYS A 168 -2.56 -22.12 -11.79
N LEU A 169 -3.53 -21.22 -11.63
CA LEU A 169 -3.51 -19.89 -12.23
C LEU A 169 -2.33 -19.05 -11.74
N TRP A 170 -1.95 -19.17 -10.47
CA TRP A 170 -0.79 -18.46 -9.90
C TRP A 170 0.53 -18.91 -10.53
N LEU A 171 0.68 -20.21 -10.80
CA LEU A 171 1.85 -20.73 -11.52
C LEU A 171 1.90 -20.21 -12.97
N GLU A 172 0.76 -20.20 -13.66
CA GLU A 172 0.65 -19.65 -15.01
C GLU A 172 0.98 -18.15 -15.04
N TYR A 173 0.39 -17.37 -14.14
CA TYR A 173 0.62 -15.94 -13.99
C TYR A 173 2.11 -15.62 -13.82
N ASN A 174 2.80 -16.30 -12.90
CA ASN A 174 4.22 -16.09 -12.66
C ASN A 174 5.11 -16.41 -13.87
N SER A 175 4.69 -17.33 -14.73
CA SER A 175 5.41 -17.66 -15.96
C SER A 175 5.32 -16.57 -17.03
N ARG A 176 4.26 -15.74 -17.02
CA ARG A 176 3.99 -14.73 -18.05
C ARG A 176 4.37 -13.31 -17.66
N ILE A 177 4.17 -12.94 -16.40
CA ILE A 177 4.02 -11.53 -16.02
C ILE A 177 5.33 -10.72 -15.93
N PHE A 178 6.49 -11.35 -16.13
CA PHE A 178 7.78 -10.67 -16.01
C PHE A 178 7.90 -9.48 -16.99
N PHE A 179 7.29 -9.58 -18.18
CA PHE A 179 7.37 -8.53 -19.19
C PHE A 179 6.36 -7.40 -18.93
N GLU A 180 5.09 -7.73 -18.67
CA GLU A 180 4.02 -6.73 -18.52
C GLU A 180 4.23 -5.83 -17.30
N ARG A 181 4.72 -6.39 -16.18
CA ARG A 181 4.98 -5.59 -14.97
C ARG A 181 6.08 -4.55 -15.17
N ARG A 182 6.99 -4.77 -16.13
CA ARG A 182 8.08 -3.83 -16.38
C ARG A 182 7.55 -2.49 -16.87
N GLU A 183 6.48 -2.47 -17.66
CA GLU A 183 5.89 -1.23 -18.16
C GLU A 183 5.16 -0.48 -17.05
N THR A 184 4.38 -1.18 -16.22
CA THR A 184 3.73 -0.56 -15.06
C THR A 184 4.74 0.01 -14.07
N CYS A 185 5.83 -0.72 -13.77
CA CYS A 185 6.92 -0.20 -12.94
C CYS A 185 7.56 1.06 -13.52
N ARG A 186 7.81 1.09 -14.84
CA ARG A 186 8.36 2.27 -15.52
C ARG A 186 7.41 3.46 -15.48
N LEU A 187 6.10 3.23 -15.62
CA LEU A 187 5.08 4.28 -15.48
C LEU A 187 5.14 4.90 -14.07
N VAL A 188 5.17 4.06 -13.02
CA VAL A 188 5.29 4.52 -11.63
C VAL A 188 6.57 5.35 -11.44
N GLU A 189 7.70 4.83 -11.90
CA GLU A 189 9.00 5.51 -11.81
C GLU A 189 8.96 6.87 -12.53
N ARG A 190 8.41 6.92 -13.74
CA ARG A 190 8.28 8.14 -14.53
C ARG A 190 7.44 9.18 -13.81
N VAL A 191 6.26 8.81 -13.31
CA VAL A 191 5.37 9.74 -12.61
C VAL A 191 6.02 10.28 -11.33
N LEU A 192 6.72 9.43 -10.58
CA LEU A 192 7.47 9.87 -9.40
C LEU A 192 8.63 10.81 -9.74
N GLN A 193 9.33 10.58 -10.85
CA GLN A 193 10.46 11.42 -11.29
C GLN A 193 10.01 12.75 -11.88
N GLU A 194 9.03 12.73 -12.78
CA GLU A 194 8.60 13.90 -13.54
C GLU A 194 7.64 14.79 -12.74
N SER A 195 6.75 14.18 -11.94
CA SER A 195 5.67 14.89 -11.24
C SER A 195 5.80 14.88 -9.71
N GLY A 196 6.90 14.37 -9.16
CA GLY A 196 7.05 14.17 -7.71
C GLY A 196 6.80 15.42 -6.87
N ASN A 197 7.28 16.59 -7.30
CA ASN A 197 7.04 17.86 -6.58
C ASN A 197 5.58 18.32 -6.71
N ALA A 198 4.98 18.20 -7.90
CA ALA A 198 3.58 18.57 -8.13
C ALA A 198 2.63 17.67 -7.31
N LEU A 199 2.90 16.37 -7.32
CA LEU A 199 2.18 15.38 -6.53
C LEU A 199 2.30 15.67 -5.02
N GLN A 200 3.52 15.95 -4.53
CA GLN A 200 3.73 16.29 -3.13
C GLN A 200 2.93 17.54 -2.73
N ASN A 201 2.96 18.59 -3.54
CA ASN A 201 2.20 19.83 -3.28
C ASN A 201 0.69 19.58 -3.29
N ALA A 202 0.20 18.78 -4.24
CA ALA A 202 -1.22 18.46 -4.37
C ALA A 202 -1.74 17.59 -3.22
N LEU A 203 -0.89 16.73 -2.66
CA LEU A 203 -1.25 15.86 -1.53
C LEU A 203 -1.11 16.55 -0.17
N GLN A 204 -0.35 17.64 -0.08
CA GLN A 204 -0.07 18.36 1.16
C GLN A 204 -1.29 18.62 2.07
N PRO A 205 -2.50 18.97 1.56
CA PRO A 205 -3.68 19.17 2.39
C PRO A 205 -4.11 17.90 3.16
N TYR A 206 -3.94 16.72 2.55
CA TYR A 206 -4.43 15.44 3.06
C TYR A 206 -3.40 14.70 3.93
N LEU A 207 -2.12 15.03 3.78
CA LEU A 207 -1.03 14.38 4.51
C LEU A 207 -1.03 14.66 6.02
N SER A 208 -1.77 15.68 6.47
CA SER A 208 -1.96 15.95 7.90
C SER A 208 -2.93 14.97 8.57
N SER A 209 -3.89 14.42 7.81
CA SER A 209 -4.89 13.45 8.28
C SER A 209 -4.57 12.00 7.91
N LEU A 210 -3.65 11.79 6.95
CA LEU A 210 -3.31 10.46 6.43
C LEU A 210 -1.83 10.12 6.66
N PRO A 211 -1.52 9.22 7.61
CA PRO A 211 -0.17 8.76 7.93
C PRO A 211 0.64 8.27 6.74
N VAL A 212 -0.02 7.42 5.95
CA VAL A 212 0.55 6.75 4.80
C VAL A 212 -0.57 6.60 3.80
N LEU A 213 -0.30 7.02 2.58
CA LEU A 213 -1.14 6.69 1.45
C LEU A 213 -0.46 5.56 0.67
N ASN A 214 -1.21 4.48 0.42
CA ASN A 214 -0.71 3.34 -0.32
C ASN A 214 -1.50 3.17 -1.61
N PHE A 215 -0.90 3.56 -2.73
CA PHE A 215 -1.45 3.41 -4.07
C PHE A 215 -0.85 2.17 -4.74
N ASN A 216 -1.69 1.22 -5.11
CA ASN A 216 -1.31 0.06 -5.90
C ASN A 216 -1.73 0.33 -7.34
N ILE A 217 -0.76 0.50 -8.24
CA ILE A 217 -1.03 0.63 -9.67
C ILE A 217 -1.05 -0.78 -10.26
N VAL A 218 -2.19 -1.13 -10.87
CA VAL A 218 -2.43 -2.43 -11.50
C VAL A 218 -2.64 -2.23 -12.99
N ASN A 219 -2.15 -3.17 -13.80
CA ASN A 219 -2.47 -3.19 -15.22
C ASN A 219 -3.94 -3.60 -15.37
N TYR A 220 -4.76 -2.72 -15.92
CA TYR A 220 -6.16 -3.01 -16.20
C TYR A 220 -6.56 -2.35 -17.51
N VAL A 221 -7.46 -3.00 -18.24
CA VAL A 221 -7.84 -2.58 -19.60
C VAL A 221 -8.45 -1.18 -19.66
N GLU A 222 -9.17 -0.77 -18.61
CA GLU A 222 -9.80 0.55 -18.48
C GLU A 222 -9.33 1.28 -17.22
N PRO A 223 -9.40 2.63 -17.18
CA PRO A 223 -9.16 3.37 -15.94
C PRO A 223 -10.15 2.99 -14.85
N VAL A 224 -9.64 2.53 -13.70
CA VAL A 224 -10.45 2.19 -12.52
C VAL A 224 -9.83 2.76 -11.24
N GLU A 225 -10.66 3.38 -10.40
CA GLU A 225 -10.32 3.73 -9.02
C GLU A 225 -11.06 2.82 -8.05
N TYR A 226 -10.32 2.16 -7.16
CA TYR A 226 -10.93 1.32 -6.14
C TYR A 226 -10.32 1.61 -4.77
N ILE A 227 -11.17 2.05 -3.84
CA ILE A 227 -10.75 2.36 -2.47
C ILE A 227 -10.83 1.09 -1.64
N VAL A 228 -9.74 0.78 -0.94
CA VAL A 228 -9.67 -0.27 0.07
C VAL A 228 -9.41 0.42 1.41
N PRO A 229 -10.48 0.75 2.15
CA PRO A 229 -10.34 1.44 3.43
C PRO A 229 -9.43 0.66 4.39
N PRO A 230 -8.72 1.36 5.28
CA PRO A 230 -8.85 2.80 5.53
C PRO A 230 -7.88 3.71 4.75
N ILE A 231 -6.87 3.19 4.04
CA ILE A 231 -5.80 4.02 3.44
C ILE A 231 -5.24 3.57 2.10
N SER A 232 -5.69 2.41 1.60
CA SER A 232 -5.16 1.88 0.35
C SER A 232 -6.12 2.22 -0.77
N ALA A 233 -5.56 2.46 -1.95
CA ALA A 233 -6.34 2.53 -3.16
C ALA A 233 -5.63 1.78 -4.27
N LEU A 234 -6.43 1.24 -5.19
CA LEU A 234 -5.96 0.66 -6.43
C LEU A 234 -6.30 1.61 -7.56
N ILE A 235 -5.36 1.74 -8.46
CA ILE A 235 -5.50 2.48 -9.71
C ILE A 235 -5.26 1.49 -10.83
N GLY A 236 -6.34 1.09 -11.49
CA GLY A 236 -6.28 0.39 -12.77
C GLY A 236 -5.91 1.40 -13.85
N ASP A 237 -4.84 1.15 -14.57
CA ASP A 237 -4.43 1.97 -15.70
C ASP A 237 -3.81 1.09 -16.79
N LYS A 238 -3.98 1.52 -18.03
CA LYS A 238 -3.40 0.86 -19.18
C LYS A 238 -2.02 1.47 -19.41
N PRO A 239 -0.91 0.71 -19.42
CA PRO A 239 0.45 1.24 -19.54
C PRO A 239 0.71 2.12 -20.78
N SER A 240 -0.15 2.04 -21.81
CA SER A 240 -0.09 2.87 -23.02
C SER A 240 -0.67 4.27 -22.85
N SER A 241 -1.30 4.61 -21.71
CA SER A 241 -1.78 5.96 -21.42
C SER A 241 -0.55 6.85 -21.17
N ASN A 242 -0.19 7.68 -22.14
CA ASN A 242 0.94 8.62 -22.00
C ASN A 242 0.57 9.88 -21.17
N ASN A 243 -0.53 9.84 -20.42
CA ASN A 243 -1.06 11.01 -19.73
C ASN A 243 -0.76 10.96 -18.23
N ASN A 244 0.45 11.35 -17.85
CA ASN A 244 0.87 11.42 -16.44
C ASN A 244 -0.03 12.35 -15.61
N ASP A 245 -0.60 13.40 -16.22
CA ASP A 245 -1.49 14.33 -15.53
C ASP A 245 -2.77 13.63 -15.07
N ASP A 246 -3.31 12.72 -15.87
CA ASP A 246 -4.49 11.93 -15.51
C ASP A 246 -4.21 11.05 -14.28
N LEU A 247 -3.10 10.31 -14.28
CA LEU A 247 -2.71 9.48 -13.13
C LEU A 247 -2.54 10.32 -11.85
N LEU A 248 -1.93 11.50 -11.96
CA LEU A 248 -1.78 12.40 -10.82
C LEU A 248 -3.14 12.87 -10.28
N GLN A 249 -4.06 13.28 -11.15
CA GLN A 249 -5.41 13.69 -10.74
C GLN A 249 -6.14 12.56 -10.02
N ARG A 250 -6.00 11.33 -10.51
CA ARG A 250 -6.61 10.13 -9.90
C ARG A 250 -6.01 9.82 -8.52
N ILE A 251 -4.69 9.95 -8.36
CA ILE A 251 -4.04 9.81 -7.05
C ILE A 251 -4.56 10.87 -6.06
N VAL A 252 -4.67 12.12 -6.48
CA VAL A 252 -5.16 13.22 -5.63
C VAL A 252 -6.64 13.01 -5.27
N TYR A 253 -7.46 12.58 -6.22
CA TYR A 253 -8.86 12.22 -6.00
C TYR A 253 -8.98 11.11 -4.96
N LEU A 254 -8.22 10.02 -5.10
CA LEU A 254 -8.23 8.91 -4.14
C LEU A 254 -7.73 9.33 -2.76
N ALA A 255 -6.68 10.15 -2.68
CA ALA A 255 -6.18 10.68 -1.43
C ALA A 255 -7.24 11.49 -0.67
N ARG A 256 -7.98 12.33 -1.38
CA ARG A 256 -9.09 13.08 -0.81
C ARG A 256 -10.17 12.16 -0.24
N ASN A 257 -10.64 11.19 -1.02
CA ASN A 257 -11.67 10.26 -0.57
C ASN A 257 -11.20 9.45 0.66
N LEU A 258 -9.95 8.97 0.66
CA LEU A 258 -9.36 8.28 1.81
C LEU A 258 -9.31 9.16 3.07
N ALA A 259 -9.08 10.47 2.93
CA ALA A 259 -9.09 11.39 4.05
C ALA A 259 -10.50 11.53 4.65
N GLU A 260 -11.54 11.47 3.82
CA GLU A 260 -12.95 11.53 4.24
C GLU A 260 -13.41 10.26 4.98
N PHE A 261 -12.73 9.12 4.81
CA PHE A 261 -13.04 7.86 5.51
C PHE A 261 -12.49 7.76 6.95
N GLN A 262 -11.70 8.73 7.42
CA GLN A 262 -11.18 8.70 8.79
C GLN A 262 -12.34 8.95 9.79
N PRO A 263 -12.54 8.06 10.79
CA PRO A 263 -13.52 8.31 11.84
C PRO A 263 -13.15 9.60 12.59
N SER A 264 -14.12 10.51 12.69
CA SER A 264 -14.04 11.77 13.43
C SER A 264 -13.77 11.57 14.91
#